data_AF-A0AA88NPW4-F1
#
_entry.id   AF-A0AA88NPW4-F1
#
_cell.length_a   1.000
_cell.length_b   1.000
_cell.length_c   1.000
_cell.angle_alpha   90.00
_cell.angle_beta   90.00
_cell.angle_gamma   90.00
#
_symmetry.space_group_name_H-M   'P 1'
#
loop_
_entity.id
_entity.type
_entity.pdbx_description
1 polymer ?
#
loop_
_entity_poly.entity_id
_entity_poly.type
_entity_poly.pdbx_seq_one_letter_code
_entity_poly.pdbx_strand_id
1 'polypeptide(L)'
;MNFSQKMRSLAVLTIFVCIANTVASEKESVCCKEVSSKKVTVPITGFKLQPPRPPCVKAVIFFTAEGAVCSHWKENWVRKKVIELRQLQATEKSLKMSATTTTPQTANSTYNFNSTLNS
;
A
#
# COMPACT_ATOMS: atom_id res chain seq x y z
N MET A 1 50.10 -25.27 -34.28
CA MET A 1 50.31 -23.99 -33.57
C MET A 1 49.82 -22.86 -34.44
N ASN A 2 48.73 -22.20 -34.04
CA ASN A 2 48.44 -20.77 -34.25
C ASN A 2 47.06 -20.49 -33.63
N PHE A 3 47.09 -20.18 -32.34
CA PHE A 3 45.95 -19.88 -31.49
C PHE A 3 45.94 -18.36 -31.25
N SER A 4 45.42 -17.58 -32.21
CA SER A 4 45.30 -16.13 -32.05
C SER A 4 44.49 -15.47 -33.19
N GLN A 5 43.17 -15.72 -33.27
CA GLN A 5 42.32 -14.90 -34.13
C GLN A 5 40.86 -14.73 -33.70
N LYS A 6 40.57 -14.72 -32.40
CA LYS A 6 39.22 -14.35 -31.91
C LYS A 6 39.29 -13.63 -30.56
N MET A 7 39.99 -12.49 -30.51
CA MET A 7 39.94 -11.58 -29.35
C MET A 7 39.81 -10.13 -29.80
N ARG A 8 38.75 -9.78 -30.54
CA ARG A 8 38.30 -8.39 -30.78
C ARG A 8 36.82 -8.34 -31.20
N SER A 9 35.90 -8.90 -30.42
CA SER A 9 34.44 -8.66 -30.62
C SER A 9 33.56 -9.31 -29.55
N LEU A 10 33.83 -9.06 -28.26
CA LEU A 10 32.87 -9.43 -27.21
C LEU A 10 33.05 -8.60 -25.95
N ALA A 11 32.97 -7.27 -26.08
CA ALA A 11 33.07 -6.36 -24.94
C ALA A 11 31.96 -5.28 -24.90
N VAL A 12 30.88 -5.43 -25.69
CA VAL A 12 29.86 -4.37 -25.83
C VAL A 12 28.43 -4.88 -25.57
N LEU A 13 28.24 -6.07 -24.98
CA LEU A 13 26.92 -6.69 -24.86
C LEU A 13 26.59 -7.27 -23.46
N THR A 14 27.14 -6.68 -22.39
CA THR A 14 26.92 -7.16 -21.01
C THR A 14 26.57 -6.07 -19.99
N ILE A 15 26.11 -4.89 -20.44
CA ILE A 15 25.65 -3.79 -19.54
C ILE A 15 24.18 -3.43 -19.83
N PHE A 16 23.35 -4.45 -20.03
CA PHE A 16 21.87 -4.34 -20.03
C PHE A 16 21.27 -5.53 -19.24
N VAL A 17 21.91 -5.86 -18.11
CA VAL A 17 21.57 -6.94 -17.18
C VAL A 17 21.32 -6.23 -15.84
N CYS A 18 20.14 -6.15 -15.21
CA CYS A 18 18.79 -6.61 -15.49
C CYS A 18 17.85 -5.54 -14.91
N ILE A 19 17.18 -4.76 -15.75
CA ILE A 19 16.00 -4.00 -15.33
C ILE A 19 14.84 -4.99 -15.37
N ALA A 20 14.74 -5.84 -14.35
CA ALA A 20 13.53 -6.59 -14.07
C ALA A 20 12.94 -6.00 -12.79
N ASN A 21 12.07 -5.02 -12.97
CA ASN A 21 11.14 -4.63 -11.93
C ASN A 21 10.39 -5.90 -11.51
N THR A 22 10.65 -6.39 -10.30
CA THR A 22 9.93 -7.52 -9.73
C THR A 22 8.51 -7.07 -9.43
N VAL A 23 7.63 -7.12 -10.43
CA VAL A 23 6.18 -7.14 -10.23
C VAL A 23 5.83 -8.53 -9.70
N ALA A 24 6.15 -8.77 -8.44
CA ALA A 24 5.75 -9.96 -7.72
C ALA A 24 4.23 -9.90 -7.47
N SER A 25 3.46 -10.48 -8.38
CA SER A 25 2.04 -10.78 -8.18
C SER A 25 1.87 -12.30 -8.10
N GLU A 26 2.45 -12.90 -7.05
CA GLU A 26 2.14 -14.27 -6.67
C GLU A 26 1.33 -14.22 -5.38
N LYS A 27 0.11 -14.78 -5.44
CA LYS A 27 -0.84 -14.86 -4.34
C LYS A 27 -0.43 -15.96 -3.34
N GLU A 28 0.83 -15.93 -2.91
CA GLU A 28 1.28 -16.50 -1.64
C GLU A 28 0.66 -15.64 -0.51
N SER A 29 0.75 -16.01 0.77
CA SER A 29 0.32 -15.10 1.84
C SER A 29 1.16 -13.81 1.80
N VAL A 30 0.68 -12.80 1.07
CA VAL A 30 1.45 -11.61 0.65
C VAL A 30 1.80 -10.77 1.86
N CYS A 31 2.93 -11.08 2.48
CA CYS A 31 3.53 -10.30 3.54
C CYS A 31 4.93 -9.85 3.12
N CYS A 32 5.37 -8.72 3.67
CA CYS A 32 6.73 -8.24 3.42
C CYS A 32 7.74 -9.15 4.14
N LYS A 33 8.58 -9.85 3.37
CA LYS A 33 9.78 -10.55 3.85
C LYS A 33 10.97 -9.58 3.91
N GLU A 34 10.98 -8.57 3.04
CA GLU A 34 11.97 -7.49 2.99
C GLU A 34 11.29 -6.12 2.96
N VAL A 35 12.05 -5.06 3.24
CA VAL A 35 11.55 -3.67 3.29
C VAL A 35 12.56 -2.70 2.70
N SER A 36 12.05 -1.68 2.02
CA SER A 36 12.84 -0.60 1.44
C SER A 36 12.88 0.63 2.35
N SER A 37 14.04 1.29 2.42
CA SER A 37 14.18 2.63 3.02
C SER A 37 13.95 3.76 2.00
N LYS A 38 13.89 3.44 0.70
CA LYS A 38 13.71 4.43 -0.37
C LYS A 38 12.32 5.07 -0.28
N LYS A 39 12.27 6.39 -0.47
CA LYS A 39 11.01 7.13 -0.51
C LYS A 39 10.18 6.71 -1.72
N VAL A 40 8.91 6.41 -1.50
CA VAL A 40 7.95 6.16 -2.58
C VAL A 40 7.63 7.48 -3.27
N THR A 41 7.88 7.54 -4.58
CA THR A 41 7.65 8.73 -5.42
C THR A 41 6.29 8.72 -6.11
N VAL A 42 5.69 7.54 -6.25
CA VAL A 42 4.37 7.35 -6.85
C VAL A 42 3.25 7.68 -5.85
N PRO A 43 2.05 8.05 -6.34
CA PRO A 43 0.92 8.35 -5.46
C PRO A 43 0.54 7.16 -4.56
N ILE A 44 0.45 7.41 -3.26
CA ILE A 44 0.04 6.43 -2.26
C ILE A 44 -1.46 6.58 -2.04
N THR A 45 -2.23 5.54 -2.34
CA THR A 45 -3.69 5.49 -2.21
C THR A 45 -4.14 4.95 -0.85
N GLY A 46 -3.25 4.28 -0.12
CA GLY A 46 -3.55 3.74 1.20
C GLY A 46 -2.34 3.07 1.85
N PHE A 47 -2.57 2.52 3.04
CA PHE A 47 -1.53 1.79 3.75
C PHE A 47 -2.09 0.68 4.65
N LYS A 48 -1.23 -0.28 4.98
CA LYS A 48 -1.47 -1.33 5.98
C LYS A 48 -0.23 -1.46 6.87
N LEU A 49 -0.45 -1.54 8.19
CA LEU A 49 0.62 -1.88 9.12
C LEU A 49 0.77 -3.39 9.19
N GLN A 50 1.99 -3.88 9.01
CA GLN A 50 2.33 -5.29 9.14
C GLN A 50 3.11 -5.51 10.44
N PRO A 51 2.54 -6.24 11.42
CA PRO A 51 3.30 -6.68 12.59
C PRO A 51 4.35 -7.74 12.18
N PRO A 52 5.46 -7.85 12.91
CA PRO A 52 6.45 -8.89 12.65
C PRO A 52 5.85 -10.28 12.93
N ARG A 53 5.96 -11.20 11.98
CA ARG A 53 5.54 -12.61 12.10
C ARG A 53 6.36 -13.46 11.13
N PRO A 54 7.46 -14.09 11.57
CA PRO A 54 8.36 -14.84 10.68
C PRO A 54 7.60 -15.79 9.73
N PRO A 55 7.93 -15.81 8.42
CA PRO A 55 9.06 -15.12 7.77
C PRO A 55 8.81 -13.62 7.47
N CYS A 56 7.65 -13.07 7.82
CA CYS A 56 7.29 -11.67 7.60
C CYS A 56 7.98 -10.74 8.60
N VAL A 57 8.56 -9.66 8.11
CA VAL A 57 9.19 -8.61 8.94
C VAL A 57 8.17 -7.53 9.32
N LYS A 58 8.51 -6.69 10.30
CA LYS A 58 7.69 -5.51 10.62
C LYS A 58 7.79 -4.48 9.49
N ALA A 59 6.66 -4.10 8.90
CA ALA A 59 6.63 -3.22 7.73
C ALA A 59 5.43 -2.27 7.72
N VAL A 60 5.54 -1.19 6.95
CA VAL A 60 4.38 -0.43 6.47
C VAL A 60 4.23 -0.74 4.98
N ILE A 61 3.10 -1.30 4.61
CA ILE A 61 2.76 -1.58 3.22
C ILE A 61 2.00 -0.38 2.68
N PHE A 62 2.57 0.33 1.70
CA PHE A 62 1.84 1.37 0.99
C PHE A 62 1.20 0.80 -0.27
N PHE A 63 -0.08 1.09 -0.46
CA PHE A 63 -0.77 0.78 -1.71
C PHE A 63 -0.59 1.96 -2.65
N THR A 64 -0.18 1.67 -3.88
CA THR A 64 -0.02 2.63 -4.96
C THR A 64 -0.81 2.15 -6.17
N ALA A 65 -0.92 2.97 -7.20
CA ALA A 65 -1.54 2.54 -8.48
C ALA A 65 -0.77 1.40 -9.16
N GLU A 66 0.52 1.28 -8.87
CA GLU A 66 1.43 0.28 -9.47
C GLU A 66 1.54 -1.00 -8.64
N GLY A 67 1.16 -0.95 -7.36
CA GLY A 67 1.17 -2.12 -6.49
C GLY A 67 1.44 -1.80 -5.02
N ALA A 68 1.64 -2.85 -4.24
CA ALA A 68 1.99 -2.74 -2.83
C ALA A 68 3.51 -2.56 -2.67
N VAL A 69 3.94 -1.57 -1.89
CA VAL A 69 5.34 -1.30 -1.59
C VAL A 69 5.63 -1.50 -0.10
N CYS A 70 6.53 -2.42 0.20
CA CYS A 70 7.02 -2.71 1.57
C CYS A 70 8.05 -1.66 2.02
N SER A 71 7.68 -0.82 2.97
CA SER A 71 8.53 0.26 3.49
C SER A 71 8.95 0.04 4.93
N HIS A 72 10.19 0.39 5.26
CA HIS A 72 10.72 0.23 6.60
C HIS A 72 10.08 1.22 7.59
N TRP A 73 9.44 0.69 8.64
CA TRP A 73 8.59 1.46 9.55
C TRP A 73 9.32 2.54 10.37
N LYS A 74 10.66 2.46 10.49
CA LYS A 74 11.44 3.47 11.24
C LYS A 74 11.76 4.71 10.42
N GLU A 75 11.59 4.68 9.10
CA GLU A 75 11.91 5.82 8.26
C GLU A 75 11.03 7.04 8.60
N ASN A 76 11.66 8.21 8.69
CA ASN A 76 10.97 9.45 9.07
C ASN A 76 9.84 9.80 8.09
N TRP A 77 10.07 9.59 6.79
CA TRP A 77 9.08 9.86 5.76
C TRP A 77 7.88 8.91 5.84
N VAL A 78 8.10 7.63 6.20
CA VAL A 78 7.04 6.63 6.36
C VAL A 78 6.11 7.03 7.50
N ARG A 79 6.67 7.40 8.65
CA ARG A 79 5.89 7.85 9.82
C ARG A 79 5.04 9.07 9.50
N LYS A 80 5.64 10.08 8.86
CA LYS A 80 4.93 11.31 8.43
C LYS A 80 3.78 10.97 7.50
N LYS A 81 4.02 10.13 6.48
CA LYS A 81 2.99 9.74 5.52
C LYS A 81 1.84 8.94 6.14
N VAL A 82 2.12 8.04 7.09
CA VAL A 82 1.08 7.31 7.83
C VAL A 82 0.19 8.26 8.63
N ILE A 83 0.76 9.27 9.28
CA ILE A 83 0.00 10.27 10.04
C ILE A 83 -0.92 11.06 9.10
N GLU A 84 -0.36 11.55 7.99
CA GLU A 84 -1.11 12.28 6.95
C GLU A 84 -2.30 11.46 6.42
N LEU A 85 -2.08 10.21 6.04
CA LEU A 85 -3.14 9.33 5.53
C LEU A 85 -4.23 9.06 6.58
N ARG A 86 -3.87 8.93 7.86
CA ARG A 86 -4.87 8.77 8.94
C ARG A 86 -5.72 10.02 9.14
N GLN A 87 -5.12 11.20 9.03
CA GLN A 87 -5.84 12.48 9.11
C GLN A 87 -6.83 12.61 7.96
N LEU A 88 -6.40 12.32 6.73
CA LEU A 88 -7.28 12.31 5.56
C LEU A 88 -8.47 11.36 5.74
N GLN A 89 -8.22 10.13 6.21
CA GLN A 89 -9.28 9.17 6.51
C GLN A 89 -10.27 9.65 7.58
N ALA A 90 -9.80 10.38 8.59
CA ALA A 90 -10.67 10.94 9.63
C ALA A 90 -11.54 12.07 9.07
N THR A 91 -10.97 12.96 8.26
CA THR A 91 -11.69 14.03 7.58
C THR A 91 -12.75 13.48 6.63
N GLU A 92 -12.40 12.50 5.79
CA GLU A 92 -13.35 11.84 4.89
C GLU A 92 -14.52 11.19 5.63
N LYS A 93 -14.23 10.52 6.76
CA LYS A 93 -15.27 9.94 7.62
C LYS A 93 -16.19 11.01 8.20
N SER A 94 -15.63 12.14 8.64
CA SER A 94 -16.42 13.27 9.12
C SER A 94 -17.32 13.86 8.04
N LEU A 95 -16.80 14.06 6.82
CA LEU A 95 -17.57 14.57 5.68
C LEU A 95 -18.71 13.62 5.28
N LYS A 96 -18.46 12.31 5.27
CA LYS A 96 -19.50 11.31 4.99
C LYS A 96 -20.59 11.30 6.06
N MET A 97 -20.22 11.49 7.33
CA MET A 97 -21.18 11.63 8.43
C MET A 97 -22.06 12.88 8.24
N SER A 98 -21.47 14.01 7.84
CA SER A 98 -22.19 15.26 7.59
C SER A 98 -23.07 15.21 6.33
N ALA A 99 -22.62 14.54 5.27
CA ALA A 99 -23.39 14.39 4.02
C ALA A 99 -24.62 13.47 4.17
N THR A 100 -24.63 12.57 5.14
CA THR A 100 -25.77 11.67 5.40
C THR A 100 -26.93 12.39 6.11
N THR A 101 -26.72 13.60 6.64
CA THR A 101 -27.73 14.39 7.38
C THR A 101 -28.53 15.36 6.50
N THR A 102 -28.32 15.41 5.18
CA THR A 102 -29.09 16.31 4.27
C THR A 102 -29.80 15.54 3.16
N THR A 103 -30.70 14.63 3.55
CA THR A 103 -31.82 14.24 2.68
C THR A 103 -33.05 15.02 3.15
N PRO A 104 -33.76 15.78 2.31
CA PRO A 104 -35.04 16.36 2.69
C PRO A 104 -36.03 15.22 2.97
N GLN A 105 -36.30 14.94 4.24
CA GLN A 105 -37.41 14.09 4.65
C GLN A 105 -38.71 14.87 4.38
N THR A 106 -39.29 14.66 3.20
CA THR A 106 -40.72 14.87 3.02
C THR A 106 -41.44 13.94 3.99
N ALA A 107 -42.18 14.55 4.90
CA ALA A 107 -43.05 13.88 5.85
C ALA A 107 -43.98 12.90 5.14
N ASN A 108 -43.92 11.63 5.54
CA ASN A 108 -45.06 10.79 5.95
C ASN A 108 -44.66 9.32 5.91
N SER A 109 -44.44 8.74 7.09
CA SER A 109 -45.15 7.52 7.50
C SER A 109 -44.67 7.11 8.89
N THR A 110 -45.61 7.17 9.82
CA THR A 110 -45.61 6.60 11.16
C THR A 110 -45.01 5.19 11.14
N TYR A 111 -43.89 4.98 11.83
CA TYR A 111 -43.46 3.64 12.22
C TYR A 111 -43.34 3.61 13.75
N ASN A 112 -44.32 2.93 14.36
CA ASN A 112 -44.42 2.73 15.80
C ASN A 112 -43.26 1.86 16.31
N PHE A 113 -42.49 2.39 17.26
CA PHE A 113 -41.51 1.62 18.02
C PHE A 113 -42.18 1.11 19.30
N ASN A 114 -42.65 -0.14 19.28
CA ASN A 114 -43.09 -0.81 20.50
C ASN A 114 -41.87 -1.40 21.21
N SER A 115 -41.35 -0.66 22.18
CA SER A 115 -40.44 -1.18 23.20
C SER A 115 -41.21 -2.17 24.08
N THR A 116 -40.91 -3.46 23.98
CA THR A 116 -41.31 -4.44 25.01
C THR A 116 -40.09 -4.72 25.89
N LEU A 117 -40.25 -4.43 27.18
CA LEU A 117 -39.24 -4.37 28.21
C LEU A 117 -39.64 -5.36 29.29
N ASN A 118 -39.25 -6.64 29.16
CA ASN A 118 -39.28 -7.65 30.24
C ASN A 118 -39.08 -9.08 29.71
N SER A 119 -37.95 -9.73 30.06
CA SER A 119 -37.90 -10.64 31.21
C SER A 119 -36.47 -11.04 31.55
#